data_AF-A0A1J1ISU6-F1
#
_entry.id   AF-A0A1J1ISU6-F1
#
_cell.length_a   1.000
_cell.length_b   1.000
_cell.length_c   1.000
_cell.angle_alpha   90.00
_cell.angle_beta   90.00
_cell.angle_gamma   90.00
#
_symmetry.space_group_name_H-M   'P 1'
#
loop_
_entity.id
_entity.type
_entity.pdbx_description
1 polymer ?
#
loop_
_entity_poly.entity_id
_entity_poly.type
_entity_poly.pdbx_seq_one_letter_code
_entity_poly.pdbx_strand_id
1 'polypeptide(L)'
;MNGTVLSFESADKNHLVTTFADDLIKNFKGYEWSQNGPLLITRVAQDLCNTKNTNEMVAKEDCKGFHVLPQNFCYPVTFSDYNQLMNDSMADSIMKIVEQSLTVHFWNAKTKRIKLKKTQKAAYIQLAKQFCPKVMTIDSEYF
;
A
#
# COMPACT_ATOMS: atom_id res chain seq x y z
N MET A 1 -3.61 2.45 -8.33
CA MET A 1 -2.90 1.73 -7.23
C MET A 1 -3.25 2.41 -5.91
N ASN A 2 -3.88 1.73 -4.95
CA ASN A 2 -4.09 2.28 -3.59
C ASN A 2 -2.97 1.75 -2.69
N GLY A 3 -2.25 2.62 -1.98
CA GLY A 3 -1.15 2.20 -1.10
C GLY A 3 0.22 2.13 -1.78
N THR A 4 0.50 3.03 -2.71
CA THR A 4 1.81 3.09 -3.38
C THR A 4 2.91 3.54 -2.40
N VAL A 5 3.96 2.75 -2.29
CA VAL A 5 5.26 3.19 -1.75
C VAL A 5 6.13 3.61 -2.92
N LEU A 6 6.65 4.84 -2.88
CA LEU A 6 7.56 5.36 -3.90
C LEU A 6 8.95 5.51 -3.28
N SER A 7 9.95 4.98 -3.97
CA SER A 7 11.36 5.20 -3.64
C SER A 7 11.99 6.04 -4.74
N PHE A 8 12.75 7.06 -4.35
CA PHE A 8 13.45 7.94 -5.27
C PHE A 8 14.95 7.93 -4.92
N GLU A 9 15.81 7.76 -5.90
CA GLU A 9 17.25 7.65 -5.70
C GLU A 9 17.90 8.98 -5.25
N SER A 10 17.39 10.15 -5.71
CA SER A 10 17.74 11.48 -5.18
C SER A 10 16.75 12.56 -5.67
N ALA A 11 16.47 13.59 -4.86
CA ALA A 11 15.47 14.63 -5.14
C ALA A 11 15.93 15.64 -6.23
N ASP A 12 17.23 15.81 -6.38
CA ASP A 12 17.92 16.71 -7.31
C ASP A 12 18.08 16.15 -8.73
N LYS A 13 17.74 14.87 -8.95
CA LYS A 13 17.88 14.20 -10.26
C LYS A 13 16.60 13.63 -10.84
N ASN A 14 15.47 13.73 -10.15
CA ASN A 14 14.31 12.94 -10.54
C ASN A 14 13.22 13.73 -11.27
N HIS A 15 13.32 13.75 -12.61
CA HIS A 15 12.29 14.24 -13.53
C HIS A 15 10.89 13.68 -13.21
N LEU A 16 10.80 12.51 -12.56
CA LEU A 16 9.58 11.83 -12.20
C LEU A 16 8.71 12.64 -11.21
N VAL A 17 9.33 13.37 -10.27
CA VAL A 17 8.58 14.23 -9.35
C VAL A 17 7.89 15.37 -10.11
N THR A 18 8.59 15.97 -11.07
CA THR A 18 8.01 16.98 -11.96
C THR A 18 6.90 16.39 -12.82
N THR A 19 7.08 15.18 -13.38
CA THR A 19 6.05 14.48 -14.14
C THR A 19 4.78 14.25 -13.32
N PHE A 20 4.90 13.86 -12.04
CA PHE A 20 3.76 13.73 -11.14
C PHE A 20 3.09 15.07 -10.86
N ALA A 21 3.87 16.14 -10.63
CA ALA A 21 3.32 17.48 -10.41
C ALA A 21 2.57 18.01 -11.64
N ASP A 22 3.11 17.79 -12.83
CA ASP A 22 2.47 18.18 -14.10
C ASP A 22 1.16 17.42 -14.33
N ASP A 23 1.12 16.11 -14.05
CA ASP A 23 -0.14 15.36 -14.11
C ASP A 23 -1.14 15.89 -13.08
N LEU A 24 -0.69 16.17 -11.85
CA LEU A 24 -1.56 16.73 -10.80
C LEU A 24 -2.22 18.02 -11.29
N ILE A 25 -1.44 18.98 -11.79
CA ILE A 25 -1.95 20.29 -12.25
C ILE A 25 -2.98 20.10 -13.37
N LYS A 26 -2.72 19.21 -14.32
CA LYS A 26 -3.60 18.98 -15.48
C LYS A 26 -4.88 18.23 -15.13
N ASN A 27 -4.79 17.27 -14.21
CA ASN A 27 -5.84 16.29 -13.95
C ASN A 27 -6.47 16.42 -12.55
N PHE A 28 -6.17 17.49 -11.82
CA PHE A 28 -6.69 17.73 -10.48
C PHE A 28 -8.23 17.74 -10.45
N LYS A 29 -8.79 16.99 -9.50
CA LYS A 29 -10.21 17.02 -9.18
C LYS A 29 -10.41 17.09 -7.68
N GLY A 30 -10.69 18.29 -7.16
CA GLY A 30 -10.79 18.52 -5.71
C GLY A 30 -11.86 17.70 -4.99
N TYR A 31 -12.88 17.22 -5.71
CA TYR A 31 -13.96 16.39 -5.16
C TYR A 31 -13.68 14.88 -5.23
N GLU A 32 -12.59 14.43 -5.86
CA GLU A 32 -12.27 13.02 -6.08
C GLU A 32 -10.87 12.69 -5.56
N TRP A 33 -10.79 12.21 -4.32
CA TRP A 33 -9.50 11.91 -3.66
C TRP A 33 -8.59 10.99 -4.48
N SER A 34 -9.15 9.93 -5.06
CA SER A 34 -8.40 8.94 -5.85
C SER A 34 -7.74 9.54 -7.10
N GLN A 35 -8.36 10.56 -7.70
CA GLN A 35 -7.86 11.21 -8.91
C GLN A 35 -6.52 11.89 -8.68
N ASN A 36 -6.30 12.39 -7.47
CA ASN A 36 -5.15 13.24 -7.12
C ASN A 36 -4.00 12.46 -6.47
N GLY A 37 -4.14 11.14 -6.30
CA GLY A 37 -3.09 10.29 -5.73
C GLY A 37 -3.01 8.95 -6.47
N PRO A 38 -3.74 7.91 -6.04
CA PRO A 38 -3.74 6.58 -6.67
C PRO A 38 -3.82 6.56 -8.20
N LEU A 39 -4.72 7.34 -8.79
CA LEU A 39 -4.92 7.39 -10.23
C LEU A 39 -3.88 8.25 -10.93
N LEU A 40 -3.39 9.31 -10.29
CA LEU A 40 -2.27 10.11 -10.78
C LEU A 40 -1.03 9.24 -10.99
N ILE A 41 -0.64 8.48 -9.96
CA ILE A 41 0.51 7.58 -10.07
C ILE A 41 0.29 6.56 -11.18
N THR A 42 -0.93 6.05 -11.31
CA THR A 42 -1.28 5.06 -12.33
C THR A 42 -1.19 5.65 -13.73
N ARG A 43 -1.66 6.88 -13.97
CA ARG A 43 -1.55 7.57 -15.26
C ARG A 43 -0.09 7.77 -15.66
N VAL A 44 0.71 8.32 -14.76
CA VAL A 44 2.14 8.54 -15.02
C VAL A 44 2.87 7.22 -15.29
N ALA A 45 2.58 6.16 -14.53
CA ALA A 45 3.14 4.84 -14.80
C ALA A 45 2.72 4.30 -16.18
N GLN A 46 1.44 4.46 -16.57
CA GLN A 46 0.93 4.06 -17.88
C GLN A 46 1.63 4.78 -19.02
N ASP A 47 1.84 6.09 -18.88
CA ASP A 47 2.51 6.93 -19.88
C ASP A 47 4.00 6.59 -20.01
N LEU A 48 4.68 6.36 -18.87
CA LEU A 48 6.10 5.99 -18.86
C LEU A 48 6.31 4.57 -19.43
N CYS A 49 5.44 3.63 -19.07
CA CYS A 49 5.52 2.23 -19.53
C CYS A 49 4.90 1.99 -20.91
N ASN A 50 4.17 2.96 -21.46
CA ASN A 50 3.41 2.84 -22.71
C ASN A 50 2.49 1.60 -22.75
N THR A 51 1.75 1.37 -21.66
CA THR A 51 0.75 0.30 -21.56
C THR A 51 -0.27 0.65 -20.49
N LYS A 52 -1.49 0.12 -20.60
CA LYS A 52 -2.51 0.20 -19.55
C LYS A 52 -2.52 -1.04 -18.65
N ASN A 53 -1.81 -2.10 -19.03
CA ASN A 53 -1.78 -3.38 -18.33
C ASN A 53 -0.68 -3.37 -17.26
N THR A 54 -1.06 -3.50 -15.99
CA THR A 54 -0.11 -3.49 -14.87
C THR A 54 0.84 -4.68 -14.87
N ASN A 55 0.42 -5.84 -15.38
CA ASN A 55 1.30 -7.01 -15.47
C ASN A 55 2.42 -6.78 -16.50
N GLU A 56 2.12 -6.08 -17.59
CA GLU A 56 3.14 -5.68 -18.56
C GLU A 56 4.09 -4.64 -17.98
N MET A 57 3.62 -3.71 -17.14
CA MET A 57 4.51 -2.75 -16.46
C MET A 57 5.52 -3.46 -15.54
N VAL A 58 5.05 -4.45 -14.78
CA VAL A 58 5.92 -5.27 -13.91
C VAL A 58 6.93 -6.04 -14.75
N ALA A 59 6.48 -6.66 -15.84
CA ALA A 59 7.35 -7.45 -16.72
C ALA A 59 8.39 -6.62 -17.49
N LYS A 60 8.15 -5.31 -17.68
CA LYS A 60 9.09 -4.43 -18.38
C LYS A 60 10.36 -4.13 -17.59
N GLU A 61 10.30 -4.21 -16.26
CA GLU A 61 11.39 -3.88 -15.31
C GLU A 61 11.95 -2.44 -15.40
N ASP A 62 11.82 -1.74 -16.52
CA ASP A 62 12.19 -0.34 -16.67
C ASP A 62 11.21 0.39 -17.59
N CYS A 63 10.54 1.40 -17.05
CA CYS A 63 9.70 2.34 -17.76
C CYS A 63 10.32 3.74 -17.71
N LYS A 64 11.42 3.96 -18.43
CA LYS A 64 12.14 5.25 -18.49
C LYS A 64 12.63 5.71 -17.11
N GLY A 65 13.21 4.79 -16.33
CA GLY A 65 13.64 5.00 -14.96
C GLY A 65 12.55 4.74 -13.91
N PHE A 66 11.37 4.28 -14.31
CA PHE A 66 10.30 3.89 -13.39
C PHE A 66 10.11 2.38 -13.35
N HIS A 67 10.37 1.77 -12.19
CA HIS A 67 10.19 0.33 -11.98
C HIS A 67 8.89 0.05 -11.24
N VAL A 68 7.99 -0.74 -11.83
CA VAL A 68 6.75 -1.17 -11.18
C VAL A 68 6.98 -2.53 -10.53
N LEU A 69 6.89 -2.58 -9.20
CA LEU A 69 7.01 -3.83 -8.46
C LEU A 69 5.71 -4.64 -8.49
N PRO A 70 5.79 -5.98 -8.36
CA PRO A 70 4.62 -6.84 -8.17
C PRO A 70 3.75 -6.37 -7.00
N GLN A 71 2.43 -6.50 -7.14
CA GLN A 71 1.48 -6.03 -6.14
C GLN A 71 1.74 -6.64 -4.75
N ASN A 72 2.04 -7.94 -4.67
CA ASN A 72 2.25 -8.65 -3.41
C ASN A 72 3.43 -8.11 -2.60
N PHE A 73 4.40 -7.42 -3.22
CA PHE A 73 5.54 -6.84 -2.48
C PHE A 73 5.10 -5.71 -1.54
N CYS A 74 4.17 -4.85 -1.96
CA CYS A 74 3.79 -3.66 -1.18
C CYS A 74 2.31 -3.67 -0.76
N TYR A 75 1.50 -4.53 -1.36
CA TYR A 75 0.05 -4.57 -1.20
C TYR A 75 -0.48 -6.03 -1.20
N PRO A 76 -0.02 -6.86 -0.23
CA PRO A 76 -0.35 -8.28 -0.15
C PRO A 76 -1.82 -8.59 0.14
N VAL A 77 -2.48 -7.73 0.90
CA VAL A 77 -3.91 -7.82 1.20
C VAL A 77 -4.59 -6.62 0.54
N THR A 78 -5.67 -6.86 -0.19
CA THR A 78 -6.35 -5.81 -0.95
C THR A 78 -7.40 -5.07 -0.12
N PHE A 79 -7.85 -3.92 -0.63
CA PHE A 79 -8.94 -3.15 -0.03
C PHE A 79 -10.23 -3.96 0.14
N SER A 80 -10.53 -4.90 -0.77
CA SER A 80 -11.72 -5.75 -0.65
C SER A 80 -11.58 -6.77 0.49
N ASP A 81 -10.34 -7.13 0.80
CA ASP A 81 -9.98 -8.20 1.75
C ASP A 81 -9.45 -7.66 3.08
N TYR A 82 -9.59 -6.36 3.33
CA TYR A 82 -9.02 -5.69 4.51
C TYR A 82 -9.43 -6.33 5.85
N ASN A 83 -10.62 -6.93 5.91
CA ASN A 83 -11.15 -7.57 7.11
C ASN A 83 -10.40 -8.88 7.46
N GLN A 84 -9.74 -9.51 6.50
CA GLN A 84 -8.99 -10.75 6.70
C GLN A 84 -7.80 -10.52 7.66
N LEU A 85 -7.21 -9.33 7.65
CA LEU A 85 -6.16 -8.91 8.59
C LEU A 85 -6.62 -8.94 10.05
N MET A 86 -7.94 -8.82 10.27
CA MET A 86 -8.58 -8.74 11.58
C MET A 86 -9.21 -10.06 12.01
N ASN A 87 -9.14 -11.10 11.17
CA ASN A 87 -9.81 -12.38 11.38
C ASN A 87 -8.84 -13.43 11.93
N ASP A 88 -9.15 -13.97 13.11
CA ASP A 88 -8.34 -15.01 13.76
C ASP A 88 -8.21 -16.27 12.89
N SER A 89 -9.27 -16.68 12.18
CA SER A 89 -9.27 -17.88 11.33
C SER A 89 -8.42 -17.75 10.07
N MET A 90 -8.07 -16.52 9.68
CA MET A 90 -7.25 -16.24 8.50
C MET A 90 -5.84 -15.79 8.86
N ALA A 91 -5.51 -15.72 10.16
CA ALA A 91 -4.26 -15.16 10.61
C ALA A 91 -3.05 -15.87 9.98
N ASP A 92 -3.01 -17.20 10.02
CA ASP A 92 -1.87 -17.97 9.53
C ASP A 92 -1.70 -17.84 8.01
N SER A 93 -2.80 -17.80 7.24
CA SER A 93 -2.72 -17.63 5.78
C SER A 93 -2.26 -16.22 5.43
N ILE A 94 -2.75 -15.20 6.13
CA ILE A 94 -2.36 -13.81 5.90
C ILE A 94 -0.90 -13.58 6.31
N MET A 95 -0.46 -14.09 7.45
CA MET A 95 0.93 -13.94 7.89
C MET A 95 1.91 -14.55 6.88
N LYS A 96 1.60 -15.72 6.29
CA LYS A 96 2.42 -16.31 5.21
C LYS A 96 2.57 -15.42 3.98
N ILE A 97 1.50 -14.72 3.59
CA ILE A 97 1.56 -13.78 2.46
C ILE A 97 2.40 -12.56 2.86
N VAL A 98 2.17 -12.04 4.06
CA VAL A 98 2.86 -10.84 4.58
C VAL A 98 4.36 -11.08 4.79
N GLU A 99 4.79 -12.28 5.17
CA GLU A 99 6.22 -12.63 5.32
C GLU A 99 7.02 -12.45 4.03
N GLN A 100 6.37 -12.53 2.87
CA GLN A 100 6.99 -12.31 1.56
C GLN A 100 6.86 -10.86 1.07
N SER A 101 6.32 -9.98 1.90
CA SER A 101 5.97 -8.60 1.56
C SER A 101 6.82 -7.60 2.34
N LEU A 102 7.13 -6.46 1.73
CA LEU A 102 7.84 -5.37 2.39
C LEU A 102 6.91 -4.53 3.27
N THR A 103 5.66 -4.34 2.84
CA THR A 103 4.68 -3.52 3.57
C THR A 103 3.30 -4.14 3.60
N VAL A 104 2.52 -3.78 4.62
CA VAL A 104 1.10 -4.10 4.74
C VAL A 104 0.32 -2.81 4.92
N HIS A 105 -0.74 -2.64 4.15
CA HIS A 105 -1.59 -1.46 4.23
C HIS A 105 -2.83 -1.73 5.11
N PHE A 106 -3.18 -0.76 5.94
CA PHE A 106 -4.36 -0.80 6.82
C PHE A 106 -5.27 0.39 6.54
N TRP A 107 -6.55 0.13 6.26
CA TRP A 107 -7.53 1.17 5.91
C TRP A 107 -8.24 1.72 7.12
N ASN A 108 -7.65 2.73 7.77
CA ASN A 108 -8.23 3.37 8.95
C ASN A 108 -9.71 3.77 8.76
N ALA A 109 -10.10 4.26 7.59
CA ALA A 109 -11.49 4.61 7.30
C ALA A 109 -12.47 3.42 7.49
N LYS A 110 -12.02 2.20 7.18
CA LYS A 110 -12.79 0.95 7.31
C LYS A 110 -12.60 0.30 8.68
N THR A 111 -11.40 0.38 9.25
CA THR A 111 -11.01 -0.37 10.44
C THR A 111 -11.19 0.40 11.74
N LYS A 112 -11.40 1.73 11.71
CA LYS A 112 -11.51 2.59 12.92
C LYS A 112 -12.54 2.17 13.98
N ARG A 113 -13.53 1.34 13.61
CA ARG A 113 -14.57 0.85 14.54
C ARG A 113 -14.32 -0.58 15.01
N ILE A 114 -13.32 -1.26 14.45
CA ILE A 114 -12.95 -2.62 14.83
C ILE A 114 -12.06 -2.52 16.05
N LYS A 115 -12.46 -3.19 17.14
CA LYS A 115 -11.64 -3.33 18.34
C LYS A 115 -11.05 -4.74 18.36
N LEU A 116 -9.73 -4.82 18.45
CA LEU A 116 -9.03 -6.10 18.56
C LEU A 116 -8.47 -6.27 19.96
N LYS A 117 -8.69 -7.45 20.57
CA LYS A 117 -8.04 -7.78 21.84
C LYS A 117 -6.58 -8.09 21.57
N LYS A 118 -5.69 -7.67 22.47
CA LYS A 118 -4.25 -7.99 22.36
C LYS A 118 -3.95 -9.49 22.41
N THR A 119 -4.89 -10.29 22.90
CA THR A 119 -4.83 -11.76 22.96
C THR A 119 -5.31 -12.44 21.68
N GLN A 120 -5.93 -11.72 20.75
CA GLN A 120 -6.37 -12.29 19.47
C GLN A 120 -5.20 -12.77 18.62
N LYS A 121 -5.51 -13.72 17.73
CA LYS A 121 -4.55 -14.31 16.79
C LYS A 121 -4.50 -13.57 15.46
N ALA A 122 -5.44 -12.66 15.18
CA ALA A 122 -5.50 -11.87 13.96
C ALA A 122 -4.14 -11.35 13.51
N ALA A 123 -3.87 -11.40 12.20
CA ALA A 123 -2.59 -10.98 11.62
C ALA A 123 -2.21 -9.55 12.03
N TYR A 124 -3.18 -8.65 12.14
CA TYR A 124 -2.96 -7.29 12.65
C TYR A 124 -2.27 -7.29 14.03
N ILE A 125 -2.77 -8.08 14.99
CA ILE A 125 -2.21 -8.15 16.35
C ILE A 125 -0.83 -8.77 16.34
N GLN A 126 -0.60 -9.79 15.51
CA GLN A 126 0.73 -10.40 15.37
C GLN A 126 1.75 -9.38 14.84
N LEU A 127 1.41 -8.67 13.76
CA LEU A 127 2.25 -7.62 13.19
C LEU A 127 2.47 -6.46 14.17
N ALA A 128 1.45 -6.04 14.91
CA ALA A 128 1.58 -5.00 15.93
C ALA A 128 2.51 -5.40 17.08
N LYS A 129 2.49 -6.68 17.52
CA LYS A 129 3.44 -7.21 18.51
C LYS A 129 4.88 -7.15 18.01
N GLN A 130 5.10 -7.47 16.74
CA GLN A 130 6.42 -7.51 16.15
C GLN A 130 6.99 -6.11 15.86
N PHE A 131 6.19 -5.24 15.22
CA PHE A 131 6.67 -3.97 14.66
C PHE A 131 6.25 -2.73 15.47
N CYS A 132 5.27 -2.85 16.37
CA CYS A 132 4.76 -1.75 17.20
C CYS A 132 4.73 -2.10 18.71
N PRO A 133 5.82 -2.64 19.30
CA PRO A 133 5.79 -3.21 20.66
C PRO A 133 5.37 -2.19 21.73
N LYS A 134 5.71 -0.90 21.56
CA LYS A 134 5.34 0.17 22.49
C LYS A 134 3.83 0.36 22.63
N VAL A 135 3.07 0.16 21.55
CA VAL A 135 1.60 0.27 21.58
C VAL A 135 1.00 -0.95 22.29
N MET A 136 1.62 -2.12 22.10
CA MET A 136 1.19 -3.36 22.75
C MET A 136 1.38 -3.35 24.27
N THR A 137 2.36 -2.59 24.79
CA THR A 137 2.63 -2.48 26.24
C THR A 137 1.74 -1.51 27.00
N ILE A 138 0.90 -0.71 26.31
CA ILE A 138 -0.06 0.19 26.98
C ILE A 138 -1.03 -0.65 27.82
N ASP A 139 -1.36 -0.23 29.05
CA ASP A 139 -2.33 -0.93 29.89
C ASP A 139 -3.75 -0.77 29.34
N SER A 140 -4.12 -1.69 28.46
CA SER A 140 -5.41 -1.78 27.77
C SER A 140 -5.57 -3.20 27.23
N GLU A 141 -6.77 -3.78 27.41
CA GLU A 141 -7.13 -5.08 26.84
C GLU A 141 -7.15 -5.04 25.30
N TYR A 142 -7.47 -3.88 24.73
CA TYR A 142 -7.66 -3.67 23.31
C TYR A 142 -6.51 -2.87 22.69
N PHE A 143 -6.24 -3.17 21.41
CA PHE A 143 -5.46 -2.34 20.51
C PHE A 143 -6.34 -1.23 19.92
#